data_AF-A0A7S3JYU5-F1
#
_entry.id   AF-A0A7S3JYU5-F1
#
_cell.length_a   1.000
_cell.length_b   1.000
_cell.length_c   1.000
_cell.angle_alpha   90.00
_cell.angle_beta   90.00
_cell.angle_gamma   90.00
#
_symmetry.space_group_name_H-M   'P 1'
#
loop_
_entity.id
_entity.type
_entity.pdbx_description
1 polymer ?
#
loop_
_entity_poly.entity_id
_entity_poly.type
_entity_poly.pdbx_seq_one_letter_code
_entity_poly.pdbx_strand_id
1 'polypeptide(L)'
;FFFVSCYQAHFFHFSFKHILMRMMHQLVFIFLLWWRLVTCEEEKNAVNIHLVNGACNHVVQCKTLARRWQEELLRNGQTSCLVKAASPTLMQILLVEEEIEATKSFMLEQPEVTKFVHKAQTFYADTPAGADRKAADLSAVREKQREFNRKKKEAALKSQRLHQEKKKSAASGEL
;
A
#
# COMPACT_ATOMS: atom_id res chain seq x y z
N PHE A 1 49.79 29.98 24.09
CA PHE A 1 49.75 28.51 24.09
C PHE A 1 48.52 27.96 24.81
N PHE A 2 48.32 28.25 26.11
CA PHE A 2 47.15 27.81 26.90
C PHE A 2 45.78 28.06 26.25
N PHE A 3 45.57 29.25 25.67
CA PHE A 3 44.32 29.58 24.97
C PHE A 3 44.06 28.72 23.71
N VAL A 4 45.12 28.31 23.01
CA VAL A 4 44.98 27.45 21.81
C VAL A 4 44.60 26.04 22.21
N SER A 5 45.17 25.52 23.31
CA SER A 5 44.83 24.21 23.87
C SER A 5 43.38 24.17 24.40
N CYS A 6 42.92 25.24 25.04
CA CYS A 6 41.54 25.34 25.55
C CYS A 6 40.51 25.40 24.41
N TYR A 7 40.82 26.15 23.34
CA TYR A 7 39.95 26.24 22.17
C TYR A 7 39.80 24.90 21.44
N GLN A 8 40.90 24.14 21.27
CA GLN A 8 40.85 22.82 20.64
C GLN A 8 40.01 21.81 21.42
N ALA A 9 40.05 21.84 22.76
CA ALA A 9 39.24 20.96 23.59
C ALA A 9 37.73 21.25 23.47
N HIS A 10 37.34 22.53 23.46
CA HIS A 10 35.93 22.92 23.29
C HIS A 10 35.37 22.51 21.93
N PHE A 11 36.15 22.67 20.85
CA PHE A 11 35.75 22.26 19.51
C PHE A 11 35.54 20.75 19.41
N PHE A 12 36.40 19.95 20.07
CA PHE A 12 36.27 18.49 20.11
C PHE A 12 35.01 18.06 20.87
N HIS A 13 34.72 18.68 22.02
CA HIS A 13 33.51 18.38 22.80
C HIS A 13 32.22 18.70 22.04
N PHE A 14 32.17 19.84 21.34
CA PHE A 14 31.02 20.22 20.53
C PHE A 14 30.79 19.24 19.36
N SER A 15 31.87 18.89 18.65
CA SER A 15 31.83 17.96 17.52
C SER A 15 31.38 16.57 17.94
N PHE A 16 31.89 16.06 19.07
CA PHE A 16 31.52 14.74 19.59
C PHE A 16 30.04 14.66 19.96
N LYS A 17 29.50 15.67 20.68
CA LYS A 17 28.07 15.70 21.06
C LYS A 17 27.17 15.69 19.83
N HIS A 18 27.53 16.45 18.79
CA HIS A 18 26.75 16.52 17.56
C HIS A 18 26.81 15.22 16.74
N ILE A 19 27.96 14.55 16.67
CA ILE A 19 28.10 13.24 16.04
C ILE A 19 27.26 12.19 16.78
N LEU A 20 27.34 12.17 18.12
CA LEU A 20 26.59 11.23 18.95
C LEU A 20 25.08 11.39 18.77
N MET A 21 24.59 12.65 18.75
CA MET A 21 23.18 12.94 18.46
C MET A 21 22.76 12.42 17.08
N ARG A 22 23.59 12.60 16.04
CA ARG A 22 23.29 12.08 14.70
C ARG A 22 23.24 10.55 14.66
N MET A 23 24.16 9.86 15.33
CA MET A 23 24.15 8.40 15.40
C MET A 23 22.92 7.85 16.11
N MET A 24 22.48 8.47 17.23
CA MET A 24 21.24 8.06 17.90
C MET A 24 20.01 8.21 16.98
N HIS A 25 19.91 9.31 16.22
CA HIS A 25 18.78 9.51 15.30
C HIS A 25 18.79 8.48 14.16
N GLN A 26 19.96 8.13 13.62
CA GLN A 26 20.06 7.10 12.59
C GLN A 26 19.65 5.72 13.11
N LEU A 27 20.05 5.36 14.34
CA LEU A 27 19.63 4.10 14.96
C LEU A 27 18.12 4.06 15.19
N VAL A 28 17.54 5.15 15.71
CA VAL A 28 16.08 5.26 15.87
C VAL A 28 15.38 5.15 14.52
N PHE A 29 15.90 5.80 13.48
CA PHE A 29 15.33 5.72 12.13
C PHE A 29 15.40 4.31 11.53
N ILE A 30 16.53 3.62 11.67
CA ILE A 30 16.70 2.22 11.25
C ILE A 30 15.72 1.31 12.01
N PHE A 31 15.57 1.51 13.32
CA PHE A 31 14.62 0.76 14.13
C PHE A 31 13.17 0.99 13.68
N LEU A 32 12.79 2.25 13.41
CA LEU A 32 11.46 2.58 12.88
C LEU A 32 11.23 1.99 11.49
N LEU A 33 12.24 2.00 10.62
CA LEU A 33 12.18 1.36 9.31
C LEU A 33 12.03 -0.16 9.42
N TRP A 34 12.80 -0.80 10.30
CA TRP A 34 12.68 -2.23 10.57
C TRP A 34 11.29 -2.59 11.08
N TRP A 35 10.78 -1.83 12.06
CA TRP A 35 9.43 -2.01 12.57
C TRP A 35 8.37 -1.87 11.47
N ARG A 36 8.54 -0.90 10.57
CA ARG A 36 7.67 -0.75 9.38
C ARG A 36 7.80 -1.92 8.40
N LEU A 37 8.99 -2.49 8.21
CA LEU A 37 9.19 -3.66 7.35
C LEU A 37 8.51 -4.90 7.92
N VAL A 38 8.68 -5.16 9.23
CA VAL A 38 8.03 -6.30 9.93
C VAL A 38 6.50 -6.16 9.88
N THR A 39 5.97 -4.97 10.18
CA THR A 39 4.52 -4.72 10.10
C THR A 39 3.98 -4.83 8.67
N CYS A 40 4.74 -4.40 7.66
CA CYS A 40 4.40 -4.60 6.25
C CYS A 40 4.39 -6.07 5.83
N GLU A 41 5.26 -6.90 6.41
CA GLU A 41 5.29 -8.35 6.13
C GLU A 41 4.10 -9.06 6.77
N GLU A 42 3.74 -8.68 8.01
CA GLU A 42 2.51 -9.15 8.66
C GLU A 42 1.25 -8.76 7.87
N GLU A 43 1.17 -7.54 7.34
CA GLU A 43 0.00 -7.05 6.60
C GLU A 43 -0.21 -7.76 5.25
N LYS A 44 0.83 -8.37 4.65
CA LYS A 44 0.70 -9.08 3.36
C LYS A 44 -0.18 -10.33 3.47
N ASN A 45 -0.17 -10.99 4.63
CA ASN A 45 -0.93 -12.21 4.85
C ASN A 45 -2.28 -11.94 5.51
N ALA A 46 -2.73 -10.69 5.48
CA ALA A 46 -3.99 -10.32 6.08
C ALA A 46 -5.19 -10.72 5.20
N VAL A 47 -6.01 -11.60 5.75
CA VAL A 47 -7.33 -11.93 5.22
C VAL A 47 -8.35 -10.92 5.75
N ASN A 48 -9.20 -10.41 4.86
CA ASN A 48 -10.34 -9.60 5.24
C ASN A 48 -11.62 -10.45 5.27
N ILE A 49 -12.35 -10.39 6.37
CA ILE A 49 -13.61 -11.11 6.59
C ILE A 49 -14.72 -10.08 6.73
N HIS A 50 -15.70 -10.13 5.83
CA HIS A 50 -16.90 -9.33 5.93
C HIS A 50 -17.94 -10.05 6.77
N LEU A 51 -18.46 -9.34 7.75
CA LEU A 51 -19.50 -9.84 8.63
C LEU A 51 -20.89 -9.53 8.07
N VAL A 52 -21.87 -10.33 8.48
CA VAL A 52 -23.28 -10.04 8.24
C VAL A 52 -23.63 -8.71 8.91
N ASN A 53 -24.44 -7.88 8.25
CA ASN A 53 -24.93 -6.64 8.85
C ASN A 53 -25.67 -6.95 10.15
N GLY A 54 -25.16 -6.41 11.27
CA GLY A 54 -25.72 -6.64 12.61
C GLY A 54 -25.08 -7.79 13.41
N ALA A 55 -24.10 -8.53 12.84
CA ALA A 55 -23.33 -9.53 13.60
C ALA A 55 -22.54 -8.90 14.76
N CYS A 56 -22.18 -7.63 14.61
CA CYS A 56 -21.60 -6.83 15.65
C CYS A 56 -22.13 -5.39 15.55
N ASN A 57 -22.76 -4.90 16.62
CA ASN A 57 -23.35 -3.55 16.66
C ASN A 57 -22.43 -2.52 17.35
N HIS A 58 -21.48 -2.99 18.16
CA HIS A 58 -20.54 -2.13 18.89
C HIS A 58 -19.11 -2.68 18.83
N VAL A 59 -18.13 -1.79 18.79
CA VAL A 59 -16.68 -2.13 18.76
C VAL A 59 -16.29 -3.15 19.84
N VAL A 60 -16.90 -3.10 21.02
CA VAL A 60 -16.66 -4.06 22.11
C VAL A 60 -17.09 -5.48 21.72
N GLN A 61 -18.27 -5.65 21.13
CA GLN A 61 -18.75 -6.96 20.66
C GLN A 61 -17.85 -7.53 19.56
N CYS A 62 -17.36 -6.69 18.66
CA CYS A 62 -16.48 -7.11 17.57
C CYS A 62 -15.13 -7.58 18.13
N LYS A 63 -14.62 -6.91 19.17
CA LYS A 63 -13.40 -7.35 19.86
C LYS A 63 -13.60 -8.69 20.57
N THR A 64 -14.76 -8.90 21.19
CA THR A 64 -15.11 -10.17 21.83
C THR A 64 -15.22 -11.30 20.81
N LEU A 65 -15.90 -11.07 19.69
CA LEU A 65 -16.03 -12.04 18.60
C LEU A 65 -14.67 -12.35 17.96
N ALA A 66 -13.86 -11.31 17.69
CA ALA A 66 -12.50 -11.47 17.17
C ALA A 66 -11.64 -12.33 18.10
N ARG A 67 -11.68 -12.06 19.41
CA ARG A 67 -10.96 -12.84 20.41
C ARG A 67 -11.44 -14.29 20.44
N ARG A 68 -12.76 -14.52 20.42
CA ARG A 68 -13.33 -15.87 20.39
C ARG A 68 -12.84 -16.66 19.18
N TRP A 69 -12.91 -16.08 17.99
CA TRP A 69 -12.41 -16.73 16.77
C TRP A 69 -10.90 -16.96 16.81
N GLN A 70 -10.13 -16.03 17.38
CA GLN A 70 -8.70 -16.24 17.56
C GLN A 70 -8.44 -17.45 18.48
N GLU A 71 -9.16 -17.57 19.59
CA GLU A 71 -9.04 -18.72 20.51
C GLU A 71 -9.49 -20.04 19.85
N GLU A 72 -10.55 -20.02 19.05
CA GLU A 72 -11.03 -21.19 18.30
C GLU A 72 -10.03 -21.64 17.21
N LEU A 73 -9.45 -20.69 16.47
CA LEU A 73 -8.38 -20.99 15.51
C LEU A 73 -7.14 -21.56 16.22
N LEU A 74 -6.68 -20.95 17.32
CA LEU A 74 -5.54 -21.49 18.07
C LEU A 74 -5.80 -22.92 18.58
N ARG A 75 -7.05 -23.25 18.94
CA ARG A 75 -7.45 -24.62 19.34
C ARG A 75 -7.48 -25.60 18.17
N ASN A 76 -7.75 -25.14 16.97
CA ASN A 76 -7.80 -25.95 15.75
C ASN A 76 -6.42 -26.20 15.13
N GLY A 77 -5.35 -25.74 15.77
CA GLY A 77 -3.97 -26.02 15.39
C GLY A 77 -3.29 -24.91 14.59
N GLN A 78 -3.96 -23.76 14.39
CA GLN A 78 -3.35 -22.57 13.79
C GLN A 78 -2.34 -21.99 14.78
N THR A 79 -1.08 -21.97 14.39
CA THR A 79 0.05 -21.71 15.30
C THR A 79 0.27 -20.22 15.52
N SER A 80 -0.14 -19.37 14.58
CA SER A 80 0.02 -17.92 14.69
C SER A 80 -1.09 -17.21 13.92
N CYS A 81 -2.21 -16.96 14.61
CA CYS A 81 -3.31 -16.16 14.08
C CYS A 81 -3.60 -14.96 14.98
N LEU A 82 -3.74 -13.78 14.39
CA LEU A 82 -4.18 -12.56 15.09
C LEU A 82 -5.44 -12.02 14.42
N VAL A 83 -6.55 -11.98 15.17
CA VAL A 83 -7.84 -11.48 14.66
C VAL A 83 -8.07 -10.07 15.18
N LYS A 84 -8.27 -9.11 14.28
CA LYS A 84 -8.53 -7.71 14.60
C LYS A 84 -9.89 -7.29 14.06
N ALA A 85 -10.67 -6.57 14.86
CA ALA A 85 -11.85 -5.87 14.39
C ALA A 85 -11.43 -4.54 13.74
N ALA A 86 -11.57 -4.45 12.41
CA ALA A 86 -11.30 -3.21 11.67
C ALA A 86 -12.52 -2.27 11.68
N SER A 87 -13.73 -2.84 11.63
CA SER A 87 -15.01 -2.11 11.73
C SER A 87 -16.14 -3.05 12.19
N PRO A 88 -17.36 -2.53 12.48
CA PRO A 88 -18.52 -3.36 12.79
C PRO A 88 -18.88 -4.43 11.76
N THR A 89 -18.48 -4.23 10.50
CA THR A 89 -18.78 -5.13 9.37
C THR A 89 -17.53 -5.77 8.76
N LEU A 90 -16.35 -5.52 9.34
CA LEU A 90 -15.06 -5.97 8.79
C LEU A 90 -14.13 -6.44 9.90
N MET A 91 -13.73 -7.70 9.82
CA MET A 91 -12.63 -8.27 10.59
C MET A 91 -11.44 -8.56 9.69
N GLN A 92 -10.25 -8.54 10.27
CA GLN A 92 -9.01 -8.85 9.60
C GLN A 92 -8.32 -9.97 10.38
N ILE A 93 -7.98 -11.06 9.71
CA ILE A 93 -7.20 -12.15 10.29
C ILE A 93 -5.81 -12.11 9.66
N LEU A 94 -4.79 -11.98 10.50
CA LEU A 94 -3.39 -12.12 10.12
C LEU A 94 -3.01 -13.58 10.34
N LEU A 95 -2.60 -14.27 9.29
CA LEU A 95 -2.25 -15.69 9.29
C LEU A 95 -0.86 -15.89 8.71
N VAL A 96 -0.25 -17.04 8.98
CA VAL A 96 0.87 -17.56 8.17
C VAL A 96 0.29 -18.14 6.87
N GLU A 97 1.01 -17.99 5.75
CA GLU A 97 0.50 -18.33 4.41
C GLU A 97 -0.03 -19.78 4.31
N GLU A 98 0.62 -20.72 5.01
CA GLU A 98 0.27 -22.14 5.01
C GLU A 98 -1.09 -22.46 5.67
N GLU A 99 -1.63 -21.54 6.48
CA GLU A 99 -2.84 -21.77 7.30
C GLU A 99 -4.11 -21.15 6.69
N ILE A 100 -4.00 -20.49 5.53
CA ILE A 100 -5.08 -19.68 4.95
C ILE A 100 -6.27 -20.56 4.51
N GLU A 101 -6.04 -21.67 3.82
CA GLU A 101 -7.13 -22.50 3.27
C GLU A 101 -7.90 -23.24 4.38
N ALA A 102 -7.18 -23.71 5.41
CA ALA A 102 -7.79 -24.31 6.60
C ALA A 102 -8.66 -23.27 7.35
N THR A 103 -8.13 -22.05 7.52
CA THR A 103 -8.85 -20.96 8.17
C THR A 103 -10.06 -20.49 7.35
N LYS A 104 -9.96 -20.49 6.02
CA LYS A 104 -11.06 -20.13 5.13
C LYS A 104 -12.25 -21.06 5.28
N SER A 105 -12.01 -22.36 5.31
CA SER A 105 -13.07 -23.37 5.48
C SER A 105 -13.81 -23.15 6.80
N PHE A 106 -13.06 -23.01 7.91
CA PHE A 106 -13.63 -22.74 9.23
C PHE A 106 -14.44 -21.42 9.28
N MET A 107 -13.95 -20.36 8.65
CA MET A 107 -14.60 -19.05 8.68
C MET A 107 -15.89 -19.03 7.87
N LEU A 108 -15.96 -19.78 6.77
CA LEU A 108 -17.19 -19.88 5.97
C LEU A 108 -18.31 -20.67 6.66
N GLU A 109 -17.98 -21.46 7.68
CA GLU A 109 -18.96 -22.16 8.52
C GLU A 109 -19.55 -21.26 9.61
N GLN A 110 -18.93 -20.11 9.91
CA GLN A 110 -19.42 -19.21 10.94
C GLN A 110 -20.66 -18.44 10.45
N PRO A 111 -21.77 -18.43 11.21
CA PRO A 111 -23.01 -17.78 10.79
C PRO A 111 -22.87 -16.26 10.66
N GLU A 112 -21.90 -15.65 11.33
CA GLU A 112 -21.63 -14.21 11.27
C GLU A 112 -20.84 -13.79 10.02
N VAL A 113 -20.31 -14.75 9.24
CA VAL A 113 -19.44 -14.46 8.09
C VAL A 113 -20.25 -14.43 6.80
N THR A 114 -20.18 -13.31 6.08
CA THR A 114 -20.79 -13.17 4.75
C THR A 114 -19.80 -13.46 3.64
N LYS A 115 -18.54 -13.02 3.79
CA LYS A 115 -17.54 -13.12 2.73
C LYS A 115 -16.14 -13.19 3.30
N PHE A 116 -15.36 -14.15 2.80
CA PHE A 116 -13.93 -14.27 3.06
C PHE A 116 -13.15 -13.75 1.85
N VAL A 117 -12.29 -12.74 2.07
CA VAL A 117 -11.46 -12.12 1.02
C VAL A 117 -10.01 -12.20 1.44
N HIS A 118 -9.31 -13.22 0.96
CA HIS A 118 -7.86 -13.25 1.06
C HIS A 118 -7.27 -12.32 -0.01
N LYS A 119 -6.61 -11.24 0.42
CA LYS A 119 -5.74 -10.46 -0.46
C LYS A 119 -4.41 -11.21 -0.60
N ALA A 120 -4.43 -12.43 -1.14
CA ALA A 120 -3.30 -12.82 -1.97
C ALA A 120 -3.24 -11.73 -3.03
N GLN A 121 -2.25 -10.84 -2.92
CA GLN A 121 -1.87 -9.97 -4.02
C GLN A 121 -1.98 -10.80 -5.29
N THR A 122 -2.81 -10.36 -6.22
CA THR A 122 -2.84 -10.88 -7.58
C THR A 122 -1.50 -10.55 -8.24
N PHE A 123 -0.43 -11.20 -7.81
CA PHE A 123 0.86 -11.23 -8.49
C PHE A 123 0.91 -12.36 -9.53
N TYR A 124 -0.10 -13.22 -9.58
CA TYR A 124 -0.26 -14.19 -10.66
C TYR A 124 -1.69 -14.15 -11.19
N ALA A 125 -1.87 -13.39 -12.27
CA ALA A 125 -2.94 -13.65 -13.22
C ALA A 125 -2.40 -14.56 -14.34
N ASP A 126 -1.79 -15.69 -13.97
CA ASP A 126 -1.31 -16.70 -14.91
C ASP A 126 -2.23 -17.93 -14.86
N THR A 127 -3.52 -17.68 -15.10
CA THR A 127 -4.34 -18.70 -15.77
C THR A 127 -4.39 -18.30 -17.25
N PRO A 128 -4.09 -19.19 -18.21
CA PRO A 128 -4.09 -18.85 -19.64
C PRO A 128 -5.42 -18.23 -20.10
N ALA A 129 -6.55 -18.69 -19.54
CA ALA A 129 -7.88 -18.12 -19.80
C ALA A 129 -8.09 -16.68 -19.28
N GLY A 130 -7.30 -16.23 -18.29
CA GLY A 130 -7.34 -14.88 -17.73
C GLY A 130 -6.36 -13.90 -18.40
N ALA A 131 -5.24 -14.41 -18.93
CA ALA A 131 -4.28 -13.64 -19.71
C ALA A 131 -4.89 -13.15 -21.04
N ASP A 132 -5.66 -14.01 -21.73
CA ASP A 132 -6.29 -13.67 -23.00
C ASP A 132 -7.39 -12.60 -22.85
N ARG A 133 -8.18 -12.67 -21.75
CA ARG A 133 -9.20 -11.63 -21.47
C ARG A 133 -8.57 -10.29 -21.09
N LYS A 134 -7.50 -10.28 -20.28
CA LYS A 134 -6.79 -9.03 -19.96
C LYS A 134 -6.02 -8.47 -21.16
N ALA A 135 -5.47 -9.30 -22.03
CA ALA A 135 -4.81 -8.85 -23.26
C ALA A 135 -5.81 -8.17 -24.21
N ALA A 136 -7.04 -8.70 -24.30
CA ALA A 136 -8.13 -8.09 -25.06
C ALA A 136 -8.60 -6.75 -24.46
N ASP A 137 -8.71 -6.63 -23.14
CA ASP A 137 -9.06 -5.35 -22.51
C ASP A 137 -7.91 -4.32 -22.61
N LEU A 138 -6.65 -4.77 -22.50
CA LEU A 138 -5.47 -3.91 -22.65
C LEU A 138 -5.30 -3.38 -24.08
N SER A 139 -5.71 -4.13 -25.11
CA SER A 139 -5.65 -3.66 -26.50
C SER A 139 -6.68 -2.55 -26.75
N ALA A 140 -7.91 -2.69 -26.25
CA ALA A 140 -8.95 -1.67 -26.34
C ALA A 140 -8.56 -0.35 -25.62
N VAL A 141 -7.93 -0.45 -24.44
CA VAL A 141 -7.41 0.72 -23.71
C VAL A 141 -6.26 1.38 -24.47
N ARG A 142 -5.34 0.59 -25.05
CA ARG A 142 -4.24 1.12 -25.88
C ARG A 142 -4.74 1.83 -27.14
N GLU A 143 -5.82 1.33 -27.75
CA GLU A 143 -6.42 1.96 -28.92
C GLU A 143 -7.07 3.31 -28.59
N LYS A 144 -7.84 3.38 -27.48
CA LYS A 144 -8.36 4.66 -26.96
C LYS A 144 -7.24 5.65 -26.63
N GLN A 145 -6.14 5.18 -26.04
CA GLN A 145 -4.98 6.03 -25.73
C GLN A 145 -4.27 6.53 -26.99
N ARG A 146 -4.18 5.71 -28.05
CA ARG A 146 -3.63 6.13 -29.34
C ARG A 146 -4.48 7.19 -30.00
N GLU A 147 -5.81 7.05 -29.96
CA GLU A 147 -6.72 8.05 -30.52
C GLU A 147 -6.64 9.38 -29.77
N PHE A 148 -6.58 9.35 -28.44
CA PHE A 148 -6.38 10.55 -27.61
C PHE A 148 -5.05 11.26 -27.95
N ASN A 149 -3.96 10.50 -28.05
CA ASN A 149 -2.65 11.05 -28.40
C ASN A 149 -2.62 11.61 -29.83
N ARG A 150 -3.33 10.98 -30.78
CA ARG A 150 -3.48 11.49 -32.14
C ARG A 150 -4.20 12.84 -32.15
N LYS A 151 -5.35 12.94 -31.47
CA LYS A 151 -6.10 14.21 -31.33
C LYS A 151 -5.26 15.29 -30.67
N LYS A 152 -4.47 14.93 -29.65
CA LYS A 152 -3.55 15.88 -28.97
C LYS A 152 -2.44 16.39 -29.90
N LYS A 153 -1.85 15.52 -30.73
CA LYS A 153 -0.83 15.90 -31.73
C LYS A 153 -1.42 16.79 -32.83
N GLU A 154 -2.60 16.46 -33.34
CA GLU A 154 -3.30 17.25 -34.35
C GLU A 154 -3.64 18.66 -33.83
N ALA A 155 -4.11 18.77 -32.57
CA ALA A 155 -4.37 20.06 -31.92
C ALA A 155 -3.08 20.90 -31.73
N ALA A 156 -1.99 20.26 -31.30
CA ALA A 156 -0.70 20.93 -31.14
C ALA A 156 -0.16 21.48 -32.47
N LEU A 157 -0.25 20.70 -33.55
CA LEU A 157 0.16 21.12 -34.89
C LEU A 157 -0.70 22.28 -35.42
N LYS A 158 -2.02 22.25 -35.19
CA LYS A 158 -2.93 23.35 -35.56
C LYS A 158 -2.58 24.65 -34.82
N SER A 159 -2.29 24.57 -33.52
CA SER A 159 -1.87 25.72 -32.73
C SER A 159 -0.53 26.30 -33.21
N GLN A 160 0.43 25.45 -33.61
CA GLN A 160 1.70 25.91 -34.15
C GLN A 160 1.53 26.62 -35.50
N ARG A 161 0.67 26.11 -36.39
CA ARG A 161 0.37 26.77 -37.68
C ARG A 161 -0.22 28.17 -37.48
N LEU A 162 -1.21 28.31 -36.60
CA LEU A 162 -1.82 29.61 -36.28
C LEU A 162 -0.79 30.61 -35.73
N HIS A 163 0.14 30.14 -34.91
CA HIS A 163 1.20 31.00 -34.37
C HIS A 163 2.22 31.43 -35.44
N GLN A 164 2.54 30.55 -36.40
CA GLN A 164 3.39 30.90 -37.54
C GLN A 164 2.70 31.87 -38.51
N GLU A 165 1.40 31.71 -38.77
CA GLU A 165 0.61 32.64 -39.57
C GLU A 165 0.57 34.03 -38.92
N LYS A 166 0.30 34.13 -37.61
CA LYS A 166 0.37 35.41 -36.87
C LYS A 166 1.76 36.06 -36.94
N LYS A 167 2.83 35.28 -36.85
CA LYS A 167 4.21 35.79 -36.98
C LYS A 167 4.52 36.30 -38.39
N LYS A 168 3.97 35.67 -39.44
CA LYS A 168 4.15 36.13 -40.83
C LYS A 168 3.36 37.42 -41.11
N SER A 169 2.13 37.53 -40.60
CA SER A 169 1.33 38.76 -40.73
C SER A 169 1.95 39.96 -39.99
N ALA A 170 2.60 39.75 -38.85
CA ALA A 170 3.31 40.82 -38.15
C ALA A 170 4.60 41.28 -38.87
N ALA A 171 5.18 40.43 -39.71
CA ALA A 171 6.39 40.73 -40.49
C ALA A 171 6.10 41.38 -41.84
N SER A 172 4.86 41.36 -42.35
CA SER A 172 4.53 41.92 -43.66
C SER A 172 4.14 43.40 -43.66
N GLY A 173 4.01 44.05 -42.49
CA GLY A 173 3.92 45.52 -42.39
C GLY A 173 2.95 46.19 -43.36
N GLU A 174 1.78 45.59 -43.61
CA GLU A 174 0.68 46.27 -44.32
C GLU A 174 -0.10 47.11 -43.29
N LEU A 175 0.17 48.41 -43.35
CA LEU A 175 -0.67 49.49 -42.83
C LEU A 175 -2.00 49.55 -43.60
#